data_AF-A0A7W1E3K5-F1
#
_entry.id   AF-A0A7W1E3K5-F1
#
_cell.length_a   1.000
_cell.length_b   1.000
_cell.length_c   1.000
_cell.angle_alpha   90.00
_cell.angle_beta   90.00
_cell.angle_gamma   90.00
#
_symmetry.space_group_name_H-M   'P 1'
#
loop_
_entity.id
_entity.type
_entity.pdbx_description
1 polymer ?
#
loop_
_entity_poly.entity_id
_entity_poly.type
_entity_poly.pdbx_seq_one_letter_code
_entity_poly.pdbx_strand_id
1 'polypeptide(L)' 'MTETHDPIMNTYPPQAATFVRGQGTLLYDGDGNRYLDFLSGLAVASL' A
#
# COMPACT_ATOMS: atom_id res chain seq x y z
N MET A 1 3.24 -28.81 -19.38
CA MET A 1 2.43 -27.97 -18.48
C MET A 1 3.40 -27.19 -17.61
N THR A 2 3.48 -25.88 -17.82
CA THR A 2 4.27 -25.01 -16.94
C THR A 2 3.34 -24.56 -15.81
N GLU A 3 3.49 -25.15 -14.62
CA GLU A 3 2.79 -24.68 -13.42
C GLU A 3 3.27 -23.25 -13.13
N THR A 4 2.36 -22.28 -13.21
CA THR A 4 2.67 -20.89 -12.86
C THR A 4 2.47 -20.76 -11.36
N HIS A 5 3.59 -20.82 -10.63
CA HIS A 5 3.58 -20.62 -9.18
C HIS A 5 3.48 -19.13 -8.88
N ASP A 6 2.51 -18.73 -8.05
CA ASP A 6 2.43 -17.35 -7.56
C ASP A 6 3.62 -17.11 -6.60
N PRO A 7 4.44 -16.06 -6.82
CA PRO A 7 5.54 -15.73 -5.89
C PRO A 7 5.05 -15.15 -4.55
N ILE A 8 3.77 -14.82 -4.41
CA ILE A 8 3.20 -14.19 -3.21
C ILE A 8 2.51 -15.23 -2.33
N MET A 9 2.85 -15.23 -1.04
CA MET A 9 2.10 -15.97 -0.03
C MET A 9 0.88 -15.18 0.44
N ASN A 10 -0.29 -15.81 0.45
CA ASN A 10 -1.56 -15.19 0.85
C ASN A 10 -1.73 -15.05 2.38
N THR A 11 -0.75 -14.41 3.04
CA THR A 11 -0.70 -14.25 4.51
C THR A 11 -1.45 -13.00 4.98
N TYR A 12 -1.56 -11.98 4.13
CA TYR A 12 -2.23 -10.72 4.45
C TYR A 12 -3.57 -10.62 3.71
N PRO A 13 -4.61 -10.08 4.36
CA PRO A 13 -5.87 -9.81 3.68
C PRO A 13 -5.68 -8.71 2.60
N PRO A 14 -6.59 -8.64 1.62
CA PRO A 14 -6.59 -7.56 0.63
C PRO A 14 -6.55 -6.18 1.30
N GLN A 15 -5.78 -5.27 0.73
CA GLN A 15 -5.69 -3.89 1.24
C GLN A 15 -6.97 -3.12 0.90
N ALA A 16 -7.42 -2.26 1.81
CA ALA A 16 -8.63 -1.45 1.61
C ALA A 16 -8.45 -0.35 0.54
N ALA A 17 -7.20 0.04 0.24
CA ALA A 17 -6.85 0.99 -0.79
C ALA A 17 -5.46 0.65 -1.37
N THR A 18 -5.24 1.01 -2.63
CA THR A 18 -3.93 0.89 -3.31
C THR A 18 -3.38 2.28 -3.58
N PHE A 19 -2.34 2.66 -2.85
CA PHE A 19 -1.69 3.95 -3.02
C PHE A 19 -0.61 3.90 -4.09
N VAL A 20 -0.54 4.94 -4.93
CA VAL A 20 0.42 5.05 -6.04
C VAL A 20 1.49 6.11 -5.80
N ARG A 21 1.28 7.02 -4.84
CA ARG A 21 2.23 8.07 -4.47
C ARG A 21 2.03 8.51 -3.02
N GLY A 22 3.10 8.98 -2.39
CA GLY A 22 3.07 9.66 -1.09
C GLY A 22 3.83 11.00 -1.14
N GLN A 23 3.44 11.95 -0.30
CA GLN A 23 4.15 13.21 -0.07
C GLN A 23 3.90 13.72 1.35
N GLY A 24 4.95 13.77 2.18
CA GLY A 24 4.81 14.10 3.59
C GLY A 24 3.84 13.13 4.27
N THR A 25 2.83 13.67 4.95
CA THR A 25 1.78 12.88 5.63
C THR A 25 0.61 12.49 4.72
N LEU A 26 0.69 12.73 3.40
CA LEU A 26 -0.40 12.44 2.46
C LEU A 26 -0.08 11.26 1.54
N LEU A 27 -1.06 10.39 1.36
CA LEU A 27 -1.07 9.30 0.38
C LEU A 27 -2.12 9.58 -0.71
N TYR A 28 -1.83 9.11 -1.92
CA TYR A 28 -2.66 9.29 -3.10
C TYR A 28 -2.94 7.92 -3.73
N ASP A 29 -4.21 7.65 -4.05
CA ASP A 29 -4.60 6.46 -4.81
C ASP A 29 -4.55 6.71 -6.33
N GLY A 30 -4.92 5.69 -7.11
CA GLY A 30 -4.96 5.76 -8.58
C GLY A 30 -6.05 6.67 -9.15
N ASP A 31 -7.11 6.95 -8.38
CA ASP A 31 -8.22 7.81 -8.78
C ASP A 31 -7.97 9.29 -8.42
N GLY A 32 -6.86 9.58 -7.73
CA GLY A 32 -6.47 10.93 -7.32
C GLY A 32 -7.01 11.37 -5.97
N ASN A 33 -7.65 10.47 -5.20
CA ASN A 33 -8.07 10.76 -3.83
C ASN A 33 -6.85 10.95 -2.92
N ARG A 34 -7.03 11.73 -1.86
CA ARG A 34 -5.98 12.08 -0.90
C ARG A 34 -6.34 11.61 0.49
N TYR A 35 -5.39 10.95 1.15
CA TYR A 35 -5.56 10.36 2.47
C TYR A 35 -4.48 10.89 3.40
N LEU A 36 -4.86 11.18 4.65
CA LEU A 36 -3.91 11.50 5.71
C LEU A 36 -3.38 10.19 6.30
N ASP A 37 -2.06 10.00 6.27
CA ASP A 37 -1.40 8.80 6.78
C ASP A 37 -1.26 8.84 8.30
N PHE A 38 -2.04 8.00 8.98
CA PHE A 38 -1.97 7.76 10.43
C PHE A 38 -1.24 6.46 10.79
N LEU A 39 -0.80 5.69 9.79
CA LEU A 39 -0.04 4.47 10.00
C LEU A 39 1.46 4.76 9.95
N SER A 40 1.87 5.69 9.08
CA SER A 40 3.26 6.07 8.82
C SER A 40 4.15 4.87 8.54
N GLY A 41 3.61 3.83 7.90
CA GLY A 41 4.28 2.56 7.68
C GLY A 41 4.75 1.88 8.97
N LEU A 42 3.88 1.78 9.98
CA LEU A 42 4.25 1.34 11.34
C LEU A 42 5.33 2.25 11.96
N ALA A 43 5.12 3.56 11.86
CA ALA A 43 6.02 4.62 12.33
C ALA A 43 7.41 4.68 11.64
N VAL A 44 7.58 4.06 10.47
CA VAL A 44 8.81 4.19 9.66
C VAL A 44 8.97 5.61 9.09
N ALA A 45 7.86 6.24 8.66
CA ALA A 45 7.87 7.57 8.06
C ALA A 45 7.59 8.67 9.10
N SER A 46 8.53 8.92 10.01
CA SER A 46 8.33 9.76 11.20
C SER A 46 9.11 11.08 11.24
N LEU A 47 9.84 11.46 10.19
CA LEU A 47 10.75 12.63 10.18
C LEU A 47 10.68 13.43 8.87
#